data_AF-A0A7V9HQE8-F1
#
_entry.id   AF-A0A7V9HQE8-F1
#
_cell.length_a   1.000
_cell.length_b   1.000
_cell.length_c   1.000
_cell.angle_alpha   90.00
_cell.angle_beta   90.00
_cell.angle_gamma   90.00
#
_symmetry.space_group_name_H-M   'P 1'
#
loop_
_entity.id
_entity.type
_entity.pdbx_description
1 polymer ?
#
loop_
_entity_poly.entity_id
_entity_poly.type
_entity_poly.pdbx_seq_one_letter_code
_entity_poly.pdbx_strand_id
1 'polypeptide(L)'
;YDGLGGQLLFAHLHHGGYLHWTDNRLVIEWERVAEGVEALWTLVRELYHSGIDRSKLGQWIAAHDLVASLVPPAEGSRWSRERRDLPEVEEPKQLVDLVKDDEFPLSLFYTQLAPKLQPALAGRPGRRRDVAVEVA
;
A
#
# COMPACT_ATOMS: atom_id res chain seq x y z
N TYR A 1 9.87 0.28 -8.84
CA TYR A 1 8.49 0.72 -8.62
C TYR A 1 8.39 1.01 -7.13
N ASP A 2 8.85 2.20 -6.73
CA ASP A 2 9.34 2.42 -5.36
C ASP A 2 8.27 3.00 -4.42
N GLY A 3 7.11 3.40 -4.96
CA GLY A 3 6.05 4.08 -4.20
C GLY A 3 5.00 3.17 -3.57
N LEU A 4 4.84 1.92 -4.03
CA LEU A 4 3.72 1.07 -3.62
C LEU A 4 3.72 0.74 -2.12
N GLY A 5 4.90 0.47 -1.55
CA GLY A 5 5.01 0.20 -0.11
C GLY A 5 4.59 1.38 0.74
N GLY A 6 4.97 2.60 0.33
CA GLY A 6 4.51 3.84 0.95
C GLY A 6 3.00 3.98 0.85
N GLN A 7 2.45 3.79 -0.36
CA GLN A 7 1.01 3.87 -0.61
C GLN A 7 0.20 2.88 0.22
N LEU A 8 0.68 1.65 0.34
CA LEU A 8 0.07 0.61 1.17
C LEU A 8 0.04 1.03 2.64
N LEU A 9 1.16 1.52 3.16
CA LEU A 9 1.27 2.01 4.54
C LEU A 9 0.29 3.16 4.80
N PHE A 10 0.29 4.18 3.93
CA PHE A 10 -0.60 5.31 4.09
C PHE A 10 -2.07 4.92 4.00
N ALA A 11 -2.46 4.11 3.00
CA ALA A 11 -3.83 3.65 2.86
C ALA A 11 -4.29 2.89 4.11
N HIS A 12 -3.46 2.00 4.65
CA HIS A 12 -3.75 1.28 5.88
C HIS A 12 -3.94 2.22 7.08
N LEU A 13 -2.99 3.14 7.29
CA LEU A 13 -3.05 4.09 8.40
C LEU A 13 -4.25 5.05 8.29
N HIS A 14 -4.58 5.46 7.06
CA HIS A 14 -5.73 6.32 6.77
C HIS A 14 -7.04 5.58 7.06
N HIS A 15 -7.22 4.36 6.54
CA HIS A 15 -8.43 3.56 6.80
C HIS A 15 -8.62 3.24 8.28
N GLY A 16 -7.51 3.02 9.02
CA GLY A 16 -7.52 2.78 10.46
C GLY A 16 -7.68 4.04 11.32
N GLY A 17 -7.74 5.24 10.72
CA GLY A 17 -7.86 6.51 11.45
C GLY A 17 -6.61 6.91 12.24
N TYR A 18 -5.44 6.36 11.93
CA TYR A 18 -4.16 6.72 12.56
C TYR A 18 -3.54 7.98 11.97
N LEU A 19 -3.96 8.32 10.76
CA LEU A 19 -3.68 9.60 10.14
C LEU A 19 -4.96 10.12 9.48
N HIS A 20 -5.06 11.45 9.44
CA HIS A 20 -6.21 12.17 8.92
C HIS A 20 -5.74 13.11 7.83
N TRP A 21 -6.46 13.08 6.71
CA TRP A 21 -6.30 14.04 5.62
C TRP A 21 -7.58 14.86 5.49
N THR A 22 -7.53 16.10 5.97
CA THR A 22 -8.66 17.03 5.92
C THR A 22 -8.13 18.41 5.57
N ASP A 23 -8.82 19.15 4.71
CA ASP A 23 -8.48 20.53 4.35
C ASP A 23 -7.02 20.73 3.91
N ASN A 24 -6.49 19.81 3.09
CA ASN A 24 -5.08 19.73 2.71
C ASN A 24 -4.13 19.79 3.93
N ARG A 25 -4.46 19.08 5.00
CA ARG A 25 -3.59 18.95 6.16
C ARG A 25 -3.47 17.48 6.52
N LEU A 26 -2.23 17.05 6.71
CA LEU A 26 -1.93 15.72 7.23
C LEU A 26 -1.73 15.82 8.74
N VAL A 27 -2.58 15.12 9.48
CA VAL A 27 -2.46 14.98 10.95
C VAL A 27 -2.18 13.53 11.27
N ILE A 28 -1.18 13.27 12.10
CA ILE A 28 -0.78 11.92 12.54
C ILE A 28 -1.07 11.79 14.02
N GLU A 29 -1.75 10.70 14.40
CA GLU A 29 -1.97 10.34 15.80
C GLU A 29 -0.72 9.66 16.37
N TRP A 30 0.31 10.44 16.72
CA TRP A 30 1.62 9.92 17.13
C TRP A 30 1.58 8.92 18.30
N GLU A 31 0.63 9.07 19.22
CA GLU A 31 0.46 8.18 20.36
C GLU A 31 -0.02 6.77 19.95
N ARG A 32 -0.68 6.64 18.79
CA ARG A 32 -1.34 5.41 18.35
C ARG A 32 -0.84 4.88 17.00
N VAL A 33 -0.10 5.67 16.23
CA VAL A 33 0.36 5.30 14.88
C VAL A 33 1.21 4.02 14.87
N ALA A 34 1.93 3.74 15.95
CA ALA A 34 2.68 2.50 16.12
C ALA A 34 1.78 1.26 16.09
N GLU A 35 0.56 1.35 16.64
CA GLU A 35 -0.44 0.28 16.61
C GLU A 35 -0.87 -0.01 15.16
N GLY A 36 -1.09 1.04 14.35
CA GLY A 36 -1.45 0.91 12.95
C GLY A 36 -0.32 0.30 12.10
N VAL A 37 0.93 0.66 12.38
CA VAL A 37 2.09 0.03 11.72
C VAL A 37 2.18 -1.46 12.08
N GLU A 38 2.00 -1.79 13.37
CA GLU A 38 2.01 -3.18 13.85
C GLU A 38 0.85 -4.00 13.26
N ALA A 39 -0.33 -3.39 13.09
CA ALA A 39 -1.48 -4.02 12.46
C ALA A 39 -1.19 -4.36 10.98
N LEU A 40 -0.58 -3.44 10.22
CA LEU A 40 -0.14 -3.73 8.86
C LEU A 40 0.91 -4.84 8.82
N TRP A 41 1.89 -4.79 9.73
CA TRP A 41 2.90 -5.83 9.83
C TRP A 41 2.29 -7.20 10.13
N THR A 42 1.28 -7.25 11.00
CA THR A 42 0.53 -8.46 11.33
C THR A 42 -0.19 -9.02 10.09
N LEU A 43 -0.83 -8.18 9.27
CA LEU A 43 -1.46 -8.62 8.01
C LEU A 43 -0.45 -9.25 7.05
N VAL A 44 0.71 -8.61 6.88
CA VAL A 44 1.79 -9.13 6.02
C VAL A 44 2.35 -10.43 6.59
N ARG A 45 2.58 -10.50 7.90
CA ARG A 45 3.05 -11.71 8.57
C ARG A 45 2.06 -12.86 8.41
N GLU A 46 0.77 -12.61 8.56
CA GLU A 46 -0.27 -13.61 8.36
C GLU A 46 -0.31 -14.12 6.91
N LEU A 47 -0.14 -13.24 5.93
CA LEU A 47 -0.01 -13.63 4.52
C LEU A 47 1.15 -14.63 4.31
N TYR A 48 2.30 -14.39 4.95
CA TYR A 48 3.44 -15.30 4.86
C TYR A 48 3.21 -16.59 5.65
N HIS A 49 2.66 -16.50 6.86
CA HIS A 49 2.44 -17.64 7.73
C HIS A 49 1.43 -18.63 7.13
N SER A 50 0.27 -18.12 6.68
CA SER A 50 -0.77 -18.91 6.01
C SER A 50 -0.37 -19.41 4.62
N GLY A 51 0.75 -18.93 4.08
CA GLY A 51 1.24 -19.30 2.75
C GLY A 51 1.91 -20.67 2.69
N ILE A 52 2.25 -21.29 3.83
CA ILE A 52 2.99 -22.56 3.87
C ILE A 52 2.24 -23.72 3.18
N ASP A 53 0.91 -23.71 3.27
CA ASP A 53 0.05 -24.73 2.69
C ASP A 53 -0.50 -24.33 1.30
N ARG A 54 -0.15 -23.13 0.80
CA ARG A 54 -0.65 -22.63 -0.51
C ARG A 54 0.26 -23.09 -1.65
N SER A 55 -0.36 -23.33 -2.80
CA SER A 55 0.39 -23.37 -4.06
C SER A 55 1.03 -22.00 -4.33
N LYS A 56 2.08 -21.97 -5.16
CA LYS A 56 2.75 -20.72 -5.57
C LYS A 56 1.76 -19.69 -6.12
N LEU A 57 0.85 -20.12 -7.00
CA LEU A 57 -0.19 -19.28 -7.57
C LEU A 57 -1.19 -18.82 -6.50
N GLY A 58 -1.60 -19.71 -5.59
CA GLY A 58 -2.46 -19.36 -4.46
C GLY A 58 -1.83 -18.28 -3.57
N GLN A 59 -0.52 -18.35 -3.34
CA GLN A 59 0.19 -17.33 -2.57
C GLN A 59 0.26 -15.98 -3.31
N TRP A 60 0.49 -15.99 -4.62
CA TRP A 60 0.47 -14.76 -5.43
C TRP A 60 -0.90 -14.10 -5.47
N ILE A 61 -1.95 -14.91 -5.62
CA ILE A 61 -3.35 -14.46 -5.54
C ILE A 61 -3.61 -13.81 -4.18
N ALA A 62 -3.24 -14.46 -3.08
CA ALA A 62 -3.44 -13.92 -1.74
C ALA A 62 -2.67 -12.62 -1.51
N ALA A 63 -1.45 -12.51 -2.05
CA ALA A 63 -0.66 -11.29 -1.97
C ALA A 63 -1.29 -10.14 -2.76
N HIS A 64 -1.75 -10.41 -3.99
CA HIS A 64 -2.47 -9.41 -4.79
C HIS A 64 -3.75 -8.95 -4.10
N ASP A 65 -4.54 -9.88 -3.55
CA ASP A 65 -5.77 -9.57 -2.83
C ASP A 65 -5.54 -8.72 -1.57
N LEU A 66 -4.45 -8.99 -0.83
CA LEU A 66 -4.07 -8.17 0.32
C LEU A 66 -3.81 -6.72 -0.11
N VAL A 67 -3.00 -6.52 -1.15
CA VAL A 67 -2.71 -5.17 -1.66
C VAL A 67 -3.98 -4.52 -2.19
N ALA A 68 -4.79 -5.26 -2.96
CA ALA A 68 -6.06 -4.79 -3.53
C ALA A 68 -7.09 -4.37 -2.47
N SER A 69 -7.01 -4.92 -1.25
CA SER A 69 -7.90 -4.53 -0.13
C SER A 69 -7.64 -3.12 0.39
N LEU A 70 -6.45 -2.57 0.14
CA LEU A 70 -6.02 -1.24 0.61
C LEU A 70 -5.83 -0.26 -0.55
N VAL A 71 -5.40 -0.76 -1.70
CA VAL A 71 -5.09 0.02 -2.89
C VAL A 71 -5.81 -0.59 -4.09
N PRO A 72 -6.76 0.12 -4.72
CA PRO A 72 -7.46 -0.41 -5.88
C PRO A 72 -6.49 -0.80 -7.01
N PRO A 73 -6.64 -1.98 -7.63
CA PRO A 73 -5.86 -2.35 -8.79
C PRO A 73 -6.30 -1.52 -10.01
N ALA A 74 -5.44 -1.44 -11.01
CA ALA A 74 -5.69 -0.76 -12.27
C ALA A 74 -6.93 -1.30 -12.98
N GLU A 75 -7.64 -0.40 -13.66
CA GLU A 75 -8.85 -0.74 -14.40
C GLU A 75 -8.61 -1.91 -15.36
N GLY A 76 -9.53 -2.88 -15.35
CA GLY A 76 -9.42 -4.09 -16.16
C GLY A 76 -8.26 -5.01 -15.77
N SER A 77 -7.73 -4.93 -14.56
CA SER A 77 -6.73 -5.90 -14.05
C SER A 77 -7.26 -7.34 -14.19
N ARG A 78 -6.44 -8.22 -14.78
CA ARG A 78 -6.72 -9.66 -14.87
C ARG A 78 -6.60 -10.35 -13.51
N TRP A 79 -5.85 -9.75 -12.60
CA TRP A 79 -5.58 -10.27 -11.26
C TRP A 79 -6.62 -9.85 -10.23
N SER A 80 -7.40 -8.79 -10.52
CA SER A 80 -8.48 -8.31 -9.64
C SER A 80 -9.42 -9.44 -9.23
N ARG A 81 -9.80 -9.47 -7.94
CA ARG A 81 -10.66 -10.52 -7.37
C ARG A 81 -12.00 -10.66 -8.10
N GLU A 82 -12.55 -9.56 -8.59
CA GLU A 82 -13.84 -9.51 -9.27
C GLU A 82 -13.82 -10.15 -10.67
N ARG A 83 -12.69 -10.05 -11.38
CA ARG A 83 -12.55 -10.56 -12.75
C ARG A 83 -11.76 -11.87 -12.84
N ARG A 84 -10.82 -12.08 -11.91
CA ARG A 84 -9.72 -13.06 -11.91
C ARG A 84 -9.74 -14.01 -13.11
N ASP A 85 -9.07 -13.58 -14.17
CA ASP A 85 -9.01 -14.29 -15.46
C ASP A 85 -7.56 -14.70 -15.74
N LEU A 86 -7.14 -15.76 -15.04
CA LEU A 86 -5.79 -16.32 -15.10
C LEU A 86 -5.82 -17.62 -15.93
N PRO A 87 -5.23 -17.65 -17.13
CA PRO A 87 -5.25 -18.82 -18.00
C PRO A 87 -4.36 -19.94 -17.46
N GLU A 88 -4.56 -21.16 -17.96
CA GLU A 88 -3.58 -22.22 -17.78
C GLU A 88 -2.30 -21.89 -18.56
N VAL A 89 -1.15 -22.05 -17.90
CA VAL A 89 0.17 -21.77 -18.46
C VAL A 89 1.13 -22.90 -18.12
N GLU A 90 2.13 -23.13 -18.98
CA GLU A 90 3.15 -24.14 -18.75
C GLU A 90 4.08 -23.74 -17.60
N GLU A 91 4.43 -22.45 -17.52
CA GLU A 91 5.26 -21.90 -16.47
C GLU A 91 4.50 -20.85 -15.64
N PRO A 92 4.38 -20.99 -14.32
CA PRO A 92 3.66 -20.03 -13.48
C PRO A 92 4.14 -18.58 -13.63
N LYS A 93 5.41 -18.35 -13.99
CA LYS A 93 5.93 -17.00 -14.20
C LYS A 93 5.20 -16.24 -15.31
N GLN A 94 4.64 -16.94 -16.30
CA GLN A 94 3.84 -16.35 -17.38
C GLN A 94 2.57 -15.66 -16.87
N LEU A 95 2.07 -16.06 -15.69
CA LEU A 95 0.95 -15.36 -15.05
C LEU A 95 1.38 -13.99 -14.53
N VAL A 96 2.62 -13.87 -14.04
CA VAL A 96 3.16 -12.60 -13.53
C VAL A 96 3.22 -11.56 -14.65
N ASP A 97 3.46 -11.99 -15.89
CA ASP A 97 3.45 -11.11 -17.07
C ASP A 97 2.04 -10.52 -17.39
N LEU A 98 0.97 -11.05 -16.76
CA LEU A 98 -0.39 -10.51 -16.86
C LEU A 98 -0.65 -9.35 -15.89
N VAL A 99 0.27 -9.10 -14.94
CA VAL A 99 0.24 -7.93 -14.08
C VAL A 99 0.57 -6.71 -14.94
N LYS A 100 -0.22 -5.64 -14.83
CA LYS A 100 0.07 -4.42 -15.60
C LYS A 100 1.35 -3.74 -15.10
N ASP A 101 2.03 -2.99 -15.97
CA ASP A 101 3.17 -2.16 -15.62
C ASP A 101 2.86 -1.19 -14.46
N ASP A 102 1.63 -0.68 -14.42
CA ASP A 102 1.08 0.18 -13.37
C ASP A 102 -0.13 -0.49 -12.70
N GLU A 103 0.05 -1.71 -12.21
CA GLU A 103 -1.03 -2.53 -11.62
C GLU A 103 -1.71 -1.86 -10.42
N PHE A 104 -0.99 -1.06 -9.64
CA PHE A 104 -1.52 -0.34 -8.49
C PHE A 104 -1.17 1.13 -8.64
N PRO A 105 -1.91 1.87 -9.48
CA PRO A 105 -1.58 3.24 -9.83
C PRO A 105 -1.47 4.11 -8.57
N LEU A 106 -0.52 5.04 -8.59
CA LEU A 106 -0.38 5.98 -7.49
C LEU A 106 -1.64 6.81 -7.34
N SER A 107 -2.15 6.93 -6.13
CA SER A 107 -3.31 7.79 -5.89
C SER A 107 -2.95 9.24 -6.19
N LEU A 108 -3.92 10.03 -6.66
CA LEU A 108 -3.73 11.46 -6.90
C LEU A 108 -3.18 12.20 -5.67
N PHE A 109 -3.54 11.72 -4.47
CA PHE A 109 -2.97 12.16 -3.21
C PHE A 109 -1.45 12.01 -3.18
N TYR A 110 -0.90 10.83 -3.51
CA TYR A 110 0.54 10.60 -3.50
C TYR A 110 1.29 11.48 -4.49
N THR A 111 0.73 11.66 -5.68
CA THR A 111 1.29 12.54 -6.71
C THR A 111 1.37 13.99 -6.24
N GLN A 112 0.39 14.44 -5.44
CA GLN A 112 0.35 15.81 -4.89
C GLN A 112 1.17 15.96 -3.60
N LEU A 113 1.27 14.91 -2.79
CA LEU A 113 1.97 14.91 -1.51
C LEU A 113 3.49 14.86 -1.68
N ALA A 114 3.99 14.04 -2.60
CA ALA A 114 5.43 13.80 -2.81
C ALA A 114 6.27 15.10 -2.92
N PRO A 115 5.93 16.08 -3.79
CA PRO A 115 6.69 17.33 -3.88
C PRO A 115 6.60 18.18 -2.60
N LYS A 116 5.51 18.06 -1.84
CA LYS A 116 5.29 18.86 -0.63
C LYS A 116 6.00 18.28 0.62
N LEU A 117 6.28 16.98 0.63
CA LEU A 117 7.06 16.33 1.70
C LEU A 117 8.58 16.46 1.52
N GLN A 118 9.07 16.63 0.29
CA GLN A 118 10.51 16.75 0.01
C GLN A 118 11.25 17.77 0.91
N PRO A 119 10.72 19.01 1.12
CA PRO A 119 11.38 19.99 1.99
C PRO A 119 11.47 19.56 3.46
N ALA A 120 10.45 18.86 3.98
CA ALA A 120 10.42 18.38 5.36
C ALA A 120 11.40 17.22 5.57
N LEU A 121 11.53 16.32 4.60
CA LEU A 121 12.43 15.16 4.64
C LEU A 121 13.90 15.54 4.42
N ALA A 122 14.16 16.64 3.71
CA ALA A 122 15.50 17.22 3.58
C ALA A 122 15.99 17.91 4.88
N GLY A 123 15.09 18.12 5.85
CA GLY A 123 15.41 18.67 7.17
C GLY A 123 16.02 17.63 8.11
N ARG A 124 17.10 18.00 8.81
CA ARG A 124 17.88 17.12 9.71
C ARG A 124 16.99 16.42 10.77
N PRO A 125 17.11 15.09 10.97
CA PRO A 125 16.33 14.38 11.99
C PRO A 125 16.85 14.77 13.38
N GLY A 126 16.01 15.40 14.21
CA GLY A 126 16.43 15.78 15.56
C GLY A 126 15.48 16.63 16.38
N ARG A 127 14.29 17.00 15.90
CA ARG A 127 13.33 17.78 16.70
C ARG A 127 11.98 17.10 16.72
N ARG A 128 11.68 16.40 17.84
CA ARG A 128 10.29 16.11 18.23
C ARG A 128 9.58 17.45 18.41
N ARG A 129 8.77 17.81 17.44
CA ARG A 129 7.66 18.76 17.55
C ARG A 129 6.49 18.05 16.91
N ASP A 130 5.29 18.20 17.46
CA ASP A 130 4.08 17.75 16.79
C ASP A 130 4.07 18.32 15.37
N VAL A 131 4.40 17.48 14.39
CA VAL A 131 4.50 17.90 13.01
C VAL A 131 3.08 17.93 12.47
N ALA A 132 2.43 19.08 12.61
CA ALA A 132 1.35 19.45 11.70
C ALA A 132 2.01 19.77 10.36
N VAL A 133 1.92 18.86 9.39
CA VAL A 133 2.29 19.17 8.00
C VAL A 133 1.09 19.89 7.40
N GLU A 134 1.16 21.22 7.39
CA GLU A 134 0.16 22.07 6.74
C GLU A 134 0.48 22.14 5.25
N VAL A 135 -0.43 21.63 4.43
CA VAL A 135 -0.19 21.43 3.00
C VAL A 135 -0.97 22.51 2.22
N ALA A 136 -0.53 23.77 2.33
CA ALA A 136 -1.11 24.88 1.55
C ALA A 136 -1.12 24.58 0.04
#